data_AF-A0A3M6ERT6-F1
#
_entry.id   AF-A0A3M6ERT6-F1
#
_cell.length_a   1.000
_cell.length_b   1.000
_cell.length_c   1.000
_cell.angle_alpha   90.00
_cell.angle_beta   90.00
_cell.angle_gamma   90.00
#
_symmetry.space_group_name_H-M   'P 1'
#
loop_
_entity.id
_entity.type
_entity.pdbx_description
1 polymer ?
#
loop_
_entity_poly.entity_id
_entity_poly.type
_entity_poly.pdbx_seq_one_letter_code
_entity_poly.pdbx_strand_id
1 'polypeptide(L)' 'MLEHQDMISFNSLQRHLDNSASRAQTHMEDAAMDASESGSIEDLQAFNDAQQQVDVAGIAVNESLRAKHGITKAIIDGIQ' A
#
# COMPACT_ATOMS: atom_id res chain seq x y z
N MET A 1 2.30 5.68 -28.83
CA MET A 1 2.68 6.70 -27.84
C MET A 1 1.81 6.66 -26.57
N LEU A 2 0.53 6.27 -26.64
CA LEU A 2 -0.36 6.18 -25.47
C LEU A 2 0.07 5.12 -24.41
N GLU A 3 0.49 3.91 -24.81
CA GLU A 3 0.88 2.85 -23.87
C GLU A 3 2.06 3.19 -22.94
N HIS A 4 2.96 4.07 -23.39
CA HIS A 4 4.11 4.50 -22.60
C HIS A 4 3.70 5.43 -21.45
N GLN A 5 2.67 6.26 -21.63
CA GLN A 5 2.17 7.15 -20.58
C GLN A 5 1.39 6.38 -19.50
N ASP A 6 0.65 5.34 -19.89
CA ASP A 6 -0.11 4.49 -18.95
C ASP A 6 0.83 3.69 -18.04
N MET A 7 1.91 3.13 -18.60
CA MET A 7 2.95 2.43 -17.85
C MET A 7 3.73 3.35 -16.90
N ILE A 8 4.00 4.61 -17.30
CA ILE A 8 4.63 5.61 -16.42
C ILE A 8 3.69 5.98 -15.26
N SER A 9 2.41 6.18 -15.54
CA SER A 9 1.40 6.52 -14.53
C SER A 9 1.22 5.37 -13.52
N PHE A 10 1.20 4.12 -13.99
CA PHE A 10 1.11 2.95 -13.13
C PHE A 10 2.34 2.82 -12.20
N ASN A 11 3.56 2.99 -12.73
CA ASN A 11 4.77 2.94 -11.91
C ASN A 11 4.78 4.05 -10.84
N SER A 12 4.27 5.24 -11.18
CA SER A 12 4.11 6.33 -10.21
C SER A 12 3.12 5.94 -9.10
N LEU A 13 1.96 5.38 -9.46
CA LEU A 13 0.98 4.88 -8.51
C LEU A 13 1.58 3.81 -7.59
N GLN A 14 2.29 2.83 -8.16
CA GLN A 14 2.96 1.78 -7.40
C GLN A 14 3.93 2.37 -6.37
N ARG A 15 4.79 3.31 -6.77
CA ARG A 15 5.72 3.99 -5.84
C ARG A 15 4.99 4.75 -4.74
N HIS A 16 3.88 5.41 -5.05
CA HIS A 16 3.10 6.11 -4.03
C HIS A 16 2.48 5.14 -3.02
N LEU A 17 1.95 4.01 -3.48
CA LEU A 17 1.39 2.98 -2.62
C LEU A 17 2.47 2.32 -1.76
N ASP A 18 3.64 2.01 -2.33
CA ASP A 18 4.79 1.46 -1.60
C ASP A 18 5.25 2.43 -0.49
N ASN A 19 5.39 3.72 -0.81
CA ASN A 19 5.73 4.75 0.18
C ASN A 19 4.64 4.88 1.26
N SER A 20 3.36 4.85 0.88
CA SER A 20 2.25 4.94 1.82
C SER A 20 2.23 3.74 2.78
N ALA A 21 2.44 2.53 2.27
CA ALA A 21 2.49 1.31 3.05
C ALA A 21 3.69 1.31 4.02
N SER A 22 4.87 1.74 3.54
CA SER A 22 6.06 1.89 4.39
C SER A 22 5.82 2.89 5.52
N ARG A 23 5.21 4.05 5.23
CA ARG A 23 4.89 5.05 6.28
C ARG A 23 3.85 4.53 7.27
N ALA A 24 2.84 3.79 6.80
CA ALA A 24 1.84 3.18 7.68
C ALA A 24 2.48 2.14 8.61
N GLN A 25 3.40 1.31 8.10
CA GLN A 25 4.15 0.35 8.92
C GLN A 25 4.98 1.04 9.99
N THR A 26 5.77 2.05 9.64
CA THR A 26 6.55 2.81 10.62
C THR A 26 5.65 3.44 11.68
N HIS A 27 4.51 4.03 11.28
CA HIS A 27 3.59 4.62 12.24
C HIS A 27 2.96 3.58 13.19
N MET A 28 2.63 2.40 12.68
CA MET A 28 2.12 1.29 13.49
C MET A 28 3.19 0.76 14.46
N GLU A 29 4.45 0.66 14.01
CA GLU A 29 5.58 0.28 14.87
C GLU A 29 5.78 1.29 16.01
N ASP A 30 5.75 2.59 15.70
CA ASP A 30 5.83 3.65 16.71
C ASP A 30 4.67 3.56 17.70
N ALA A 31 3.43 3.43 17.22
CA ALA A 31 2.25 3.30 18.08
C ALA A 31 2.27 2.02 18.92
N ALA A 32 2.85 0.94 18.41
CA ALA A 32 3.04 -0.29 19.18
C ALA A 32 4.06 -0.12 20.31
N MET A 33 5.13 0.65 20.08
CA MET A 33 6.09 0.99 21.13
C MET A 33 5.43 1.84 22.22
N ASP A 34 4.73 2.91 21.84
CA ASP A 34 4.04 3.80 22.78
C ASP A 34 3.01 3.02 23.62
N ALA A 35 2.19 2.18 22.98
CA ALA A 35 1.21 1.35 23.67
C ALA A 35 1.85 0.31 24.59
N SER A 36 3.02 -0.24 24.22
CA SER A 36 3.77 -1.17 25.06
C SER A 36 4.39 -0.49 26.28
N GLU A 37 4.78 0.77 26.17
CA GLU A 37 5.39 1.54 27.27
C GLU A 37 4.34 2.08 28.24
N SER A 38 3.24 2.64 27.73
CA SER A 38 2.22 3.28 28.56
C SER A 38 1.13 2.33 29.05
N GLY A 39 0.75 1.34 28.24
CA GLY A 39 -0.43 0.50 28.46
C GLY A 39 -1.76 1.27 28.53
N SER A 40 -1.80 2.53 28.09
CA SER A 40 -2.99 3.37 28.15
C SER A 40 -4.04 2.94 27.13
N ILE A 41 -5.32 3.24 27.39
CA ILE A 41 -6.40 2.91 26.45
C ILE A 41 -6.24 3.72 25.17
N GLU A 42 -5.82 4.98 25.30
CA GLU A 42 -5.60 5.90 24.20
C GLU A 42 -4.50 5.40 23.26
N ASP A 43 -3.38 4.91 23.80
CA ASP A 43 -2.28 4.40 22.98
C ASP A 43 -2.61 3.04 22.35
N LEU A 44 -3.36 2.20 23.05
CA LEU A 44 -3.91 0.95 22.48
C LEU A 44 -4.88 1.23 21.32
N GLN A 45 -5.69 2.30 21.41
CA GLN A 45 -6.55 2.75 20.32
C GLN A 45 -5.74 3.29 19.15
N ALA A 46 -4.73 4.13 19.40
CA ALA A 46 -3.83 4.64 18.38
C ALA A 46 -3.11 3.50 17.62
N PHE A 47 -2.66 2.48 18.34
CA PHE A 47 -2.12 1.27 17.73
C PHE A 47 -3.14 0.54 16.85
N ASN A 48 -4.39 0.39 17.31
CA ASN A 48 -5.44 -0.26 16.52
C ASN A 48 -5.75 0.50 15.22
N ASP A 49 -5.82 1.83 15.29
CA ASP A 49 -6.04 2.69 14.13
C ASP A 49 -4.87 2.61 13.15
N ALA A 50 -3.63 2.60 13.65
CA ALA A 50 -2.44 2.46 12.81
C ALA A 50 -2.37 1.07 12.14
N GLN A 51 -2.75 0.00 12.85
CA GLN A 51 -2.85 -1.35 12.29
C GLN A 51 -3.86 -1.40 11.14
N GLN A 52 -5.05 -0.81 11.31
CA GLN A 52 -6.04 -0.74 10.23
C GLN A 52 -5.50 0.00 9.00
N GLN A 53 -4.72 1.07 9.19
CA GLN A 53 -4.09 1.78 8.07
C GLN A 53 -3.08 0.90 7.32
N VAL A 54 -2.29 0.09 8.02
CA VAL A 54 -1.38 -0.89 7.41
C VAL A 54 -2.16 -1.92 6.59
N ASP A 55 -3.26 -2.44 7.13
CA ASP A 55 -4.09 -3.44 6.44
C ASP A 55 -4.67 -2.87 5.13
N VAL A 56 -5.22 -1.66 5.18
CA VAL A 56 -5.76 -0.97 3.99
C VAL A 56 -4.65 -0.69 2.96
N ALA A 57 -3.48 -0.22 3.40
CA ALA A 57 -2.36 0.02 2.51
C ALA A 57 -1.87 -1.28 1.84
N GLY A 58 -1.83 -2.38 2.60
CA GLY A 58 -1.49 -3.71 2.08
C GLY A 58 -2.49 -4.21 1.03
N ILE A 59 -3.79 -4.01 1.23
CA ILE A 59 -4.82 -4.33 0.23
C ILE A 59 -4.58 -3.53 -1.06
N ALA A 60 -4.34 -2.21 -0.94
CA ALA A 60 -4.12 -1.35 -2.09
C ALA A 60 -2.88 -1.75 -2.92
N VAL A 61 -1.77 -2.09 -2.26
CA VAL A 61 -0.55 -2.59 -2.92
C VAL A 61 -0.83 -3.90 -3.67
N ASN A 62 -1.53 -4.84 -3.04
CA ASN A 62 -1.86 -6.12 -3.66
C ASN A 62 -2.77 -5.96 -4.89
N GLU A 63 -3.78 -5.08 -4.80
CA GLU A 63 -4.67 -4.85 -5.93
C GLU A 63 -3.97 -4.12 -7.08
N SER A 64 -3.04 -3.21 -6.77
CA SER A 64 -2.16 -2.61 -7.78
C SER A 64 -1.36 -3.67 -8.54
N LEU A 65 -0.75 -4.63 -7.84
CA LEU A 65 -0.03 -5.75 -8.48
C LEU A 65 -0.94 -6.60 -9.37
N ARG A 66 -2.17 -6.87 -8.93
CA ARG A 66 -3.18 -7.59 -9.73
C ARG A 66 -3.52 -6.82 -11.01
N ALA A 67 -3.75 -5.51 -10.91
CA ALA A 67 -4.02 -4.65 -12.06
C ALA A 67 -2.85 -4.64 -13.05
N LYS A 68 -1.60 -4.53 -12.57
CA LYS A 68 -0.39 -4.62 -13.40
C LYS A 68 -0.34 -5.91 -14.22
N HIS A 69 -0.61 -7.03 -13.55
CA HIS A 69 -0.61 -8.34 -14.20
C HIS A 69 -1.72 -8.44 -15.24
N GLY A 70 -2.93 -7.96 -14.91
CA GLY A 70 -4.07 -7.91 -15.84
C GLY A 70 -3.77 -7.09 -17.11
N ILE A 71 -3.16 -5.92 -16.97
CA ILE A 71 -2.74 -5.07 -18.09
C ILE A 71 -1.71 -5.81 -18.95
N THR A 72 -0.68 -6.38 -18.33
CA THR A 72 0.36 -7.14 -19.04
C THR A 72 -0.25 -8.29 -19.85
N LYS A 73 -1.18 -9.03 -19.25
CA LYS A 73 -1.87 -10.14 -19.89
C LYS A 73 -2.70 -9.66 -21.09
N ALA A 74 -3.44 -8.57 -20.95
CA ALA A 74 -4.25 -8.00 -22.02
C ALA A 74 -3.41 -7.53 -23.23
N ILE A 75 -2.22 -6.96 -22.97
CA ILE A 75 -1.28 -6.58 -24.04
C ILE A 75 -0.80 -7.82 -24.81
N ILE A 76 -0.42 -8.88 -24.10
CA ILE A 76 0.02 -10.14 -24.73
C ILE A 76 -1.09 -10.76 -25.57
N ASP A 77 -2.30 -10.87 -25.01
CA ASP A 77 -3.46 -11.45 -25.69
C ASP A 77 -3.87 -10.62 -26.93
N GLY A 78 -3.68 -9.29 -26.90
CA GLY A 78 -4.00 -8.40 -28.03
C GLY A 78 -2.94 -8.33 -29.13
N ILE A 79 -1.73 -8.85 -28.90
CA ILE A 79 -0.66 -8.96 -29.90
C ILE A 79 -0.81 -10.23 -30.76
N GLN A 80 -1.57 -11.22 -30.28
CA GLN A 80 -1.90 -12.46 -31.00
C GLN A 80 -3.04 -12.26 -32.00
#